data_AF-A0A3D3CSV8-F1
#
_entry.id   AF-A0A3D3CSV8-F1
#
_cell.length_a   1.000
_cell.length_b   1.000
_cell.length_c   1.000
_cell.angle_alpha   90.00
_cell.angle_beta   90.00
_cell.angle_gamma   90.00
#
_symmetry.space_group_name_H-M   'P 1'
#
loop_
_entity.id
_entity.type
_entity.pdbx_description
1 polymer ?
#
loop_
_entity_poly.entity_id
_entity_poly.type
_entity_poly.pdbx_seq_one_letter_code
_entity_poly.pdbx_strand_id
1 'polypeptide(L)'
;MTENQIRNLQRTADFIKKSYPHEPSVGIVLGSGIGNLSKEIEIEFQVDYASIPDFPVSTVAGHSGQLIFGKMEGKRIVAMAGRFHYYEGYAIEQVVFPVRLMKFLGVKTLLLSNAAGGMNP
;
A
#
# COMPACT_ATOMS: atom_id res chain seq x y z
N MET A 1 -17.68 -4.65 7.07
CA MET A 1 -17.08 -3.36 7.44
C MET A 1 -18.19 -2.46 7.94
N THR A 2 -17.94 -1.64 8.96
CA THR A 2 -18.91 -0.66 9.44
C THR A 2 -19.02 0.51 8.45
N GLU A 3 -20.10 1.29 8.55
CA GLU A 3 -20.25 2.48 7.71
C GLU A 3 -19.11 3.48 7.90
N ASN A 4 -18.63 3.65 9.14
CA ASN A 4 -17.48 4.53 9.42
C ASN A 4 -16.22 4.05 8.69
N GLN A 5 -15.96 2.74 8.66
CA GLN A 5 -14.81 2.19 7.93
C GLN A 5 -14.91 2.46 6.42
N ILE A 6 -16.11 2.35 5.83
CA ILE A 6 -16.33 2.65 4.41
C ILE A 6 -16.12 4.15 4.14
N ARG A 7 -16.65 5.03 5.01
CA ARG A 7 -16.47 6.49 4.89
C ARG A 7 -15.00 6.89 4.94
N ASN A 8 -14.21 6.31 5.86
CA ASN A 8 -12.78 6.59 5.96
C ASN A 8 -12.02 6.16 4.70
N LEU A 9 -12.32 4.99 4.15
CA LEU A 9 -11.73 4.52 2.90
C LEU A 9 -12.10 5.41 1.71
N GLN A 10 -13.37 5.80 1.59
CA GLN A 10 -13.82 6.70 0.52
C GLN A 10 -13.11 8.04 0.61
N ARG A 11 -13.07 8.66 1.80
CA ARG A 11 -12.37 9.91 2.06
C ARG A 11 -10.90 9.84 1.70
N THR A 12 -10.23 8.74 2.06
CA THR A 12 -8.81 8.53 1.77
C THR A 12 -8.57 8.27 0.28
N ALA A 13 -9.46 7.52 -0.38
CA ALA A 13 -9.40 7.30 -1.82
C ALA A 13 -9.59 8.62 -2.59
N ASP A 14 -10.55 9.45 -2.18
CA ASP A 14 -10.81 10.75 -2.78
C ASP A 14 -9.63 11.72 -2.56
N PHE A 15 -8.98 11.67 -1.40
CA PHE A 15 -7.74 12.41 -1.14
C PHE A 15 -6.65 12.04 -2.16
N ILE A 16 -6.42 10.75 -2.38
CA ILE A 16 -5.42 10.28 -3.35
C ILE A 16 -5.82 10.64 -4.78
N LYS A 17 -7.08 10.42 -5.15
CA LYS A 17 -7.58 10.68 -6.52
C LYS A 17 -7.48 12.14 -6.96
N LYS A 18 -7.45 13.09 -6.01
CA LYS A 18 -7.20 14.51 -6.30
C LYS A 18 -5.79 14.76 -6.82
N SER A 19 -4.79 14.04 -6.30
CA SER A 19 -3.39 14.17 -6.72
C SER A 19 -3.03 13.19 -7.84
N TYR A 20 -3.68 12.02 -7.88
CA TYR A 20 -3.44 10.98 -8.88
C TYR A 20 -4.77 10.43 -9.41
N PRO A 21 -5.31 11.00 -10.50
CA PRO A 21 -6.65 10.66 -11.01
C PRO A 21 -6.68 9.35 -11.82
N HIS A 22 -5.54 8.70 -12.03
CA HIS A 22 -5.46 7.47 -12.80
C HIS A 22 -5.77 6.23 -11.94
N GLU A 23 -6.35 5.21 -12.55
CA GLU A 23 -6.71 3.97 -11.85
C GLU A 23 -5.60 2.90 -11.99
N PRO A 24 -4.90 2.53 -10.91
CA PRO A 24 -3.99 1.39 -10.92
C PRO A 24 -4.78 0.07 -10.99
N SER A 25 -4.31 -0.85 -11.83
CA SER A 25 -4.95 -2.17 -11.99
C SER A 25 -4.38 -3.24 -11.06
N VAL A 26 -3.12 -3.05 -10.63
CA VAL A 26 -2.38 -3.97 -9.76
C VAL A 26 -1.87 -3.24 -8.52
N GLY A 27 -2.10 -3.83 -7.35
CA GLY A 27 -1.52 -3.42 -6.07
C GLY A 27 -0.35 -4.33 -5.72
N ILE A 28 0.73 -3.78 -5.18
CA ILE A 28 1.92 -4.54 -4.76
C ILE A 28 2.25 -4.16 -3.32
N VAL A 29 2.39 -5.15 -2.44
CA VAL A 29 2.88 -4.92 -1.07
C VAL A 29 4.32 -5.40 -0.99
N LEU A 30 5.26 -4.45 -0.86
CA LEU A 30 6.68 -4.71 -0.74
C LEU A 30 7.01 -5.08 0.71
N GLY A 31 7.23 -6.37 0.94
CA GLY A 31 7.67 -6.88 2.23
C GLY A 31 9.17 -6.70 2.46
N SER A 32 9.63 -7.17 3.61
CA SER A 32 11.04 -7.14 4.01
C SER A 32 11.94 -7.78 2.95
N GLY A 33 13.05 -7.12 2.63
CA GLY A 33 14.05 -7.61 1.68
C GLY A 33 13.76 -7.31 0.21
N ILE A 34 12.55 -6.89 -0.16
CA ILE A 34 12.21 -6.58 -1.57
C ILE A 34 11.92 -5.10 -1.85
N GLY A 35 12.24 -4.22 -0.91
CA GLY A 35 12.01 -2.78 -1.05
C GLY A 35 12.69 -2.15 -2.27
N ASN A 36 13.80 -2.73 -2.75
CA ASN A 36 14.51 -2.27 -3.95
C ASN A 36 13.67 -2.35 -5.23
N LEU A 37 12.59 -3.15 -5.26
CA LEU A 37 11.68 -3.22 -6.42
C LEU A 37 11.03 -1.87 -6.73
N SER A 38 10.96 -0.95 -5.75
CA SER A 38 10.46 0.40 -6.01
C SER A 38 11.28 1.19 -7.03
N LYS A 39 12.56 0.82 -7.24
CA LYS A 39 13.45 1.45 -8.23
C LYS A 39 13.10 1.11 -9.67
N GLU A 40 12.38 0.00 -9.88
CA GLU A 40 11.91 -0.44 -11.21
C GLU A 40 10.57 0.21 -11.60
N ILE A 41 9.99 1.01 -10.71
CA ILE A 41 8.73 1.71 -10.96
C ILE A 41 9.04 3.02 -11.69
N GLU A 42 8.43 3.24 -12.84
CA GLU A 42 8.31 4.56 -13.45
C GLU A 42 7.32 5.39 -12.62
N ILE A 43 7.84 6.12 -11.63
CA ILE A 43 7.02 6.84 -10.64
C ILE A 43 6.27 8.01 -11.31
N GLU A 44 4.94 7.99 -11.19
CA GLU A 44 4.07 9.10 -11.62
C GLU A 44 3.61 9.95 -10.42
N PHE A 45 3.45 9.33 -9.24
CA PHE A 45 3.07 10.01 -8.00
C PHE A 45 3.52 9.18 -6.79
N GLN A 46 3.94 9.83 -5.71
CA GLN A 46 4.23 9.15 -4.44
C GLN A 46 3.77 10.00 -3.26
N VAL A 47 3.36 9.36 -2.19
CA VAL A 47 2.93 10.04 -0.96
C VAL A 47 3.35 9.25 0.27
N ASP A 48 3.90 9.95 1.26
CA ASP A 48 4.28 9.37 2.53
C ASP A 48 3.03 8.94 3.31
N TYR A 49 3.07 7.78 3.96
CA TYR A 49 1.95 7.26 4.75
C TYR A 49 1.46 8.26 5.80
N ALA A 50 2.37 9.02 6.41
CA ALA A 50 2.06 10.04 7.40
C ALA A 50 1.24 11.22 6.83
N SER A 51 1.25 11.43 5.51
CA SER A 51 0.46 12.46 4.82
C SER A 51 -0.90 11.95 4.33
N ILE A 52 -1.16 10.64 4.43
CA ILE A 52 -2.42 10.03 3.98
C ILE A 52 -3.40 9.99 5.17
N PRO A 53 -4.61 10.55 5.04
CA PRO A 53 -5.63 10.47 6.08
C PRO A 53 -5.94 9.01 6.45
N ASP A 54 -6.19 8.74 7.73
CA ASP A 54 -6.56 7.40 8.25
C ASP A 54 -5.54 6.28 8.02
N PHE A 55 -4.37 6.60 7.46
CA PHE A 55 -3.34 5.62 7.16
C PHE A 55 -2.45 5.36 8.38
N PRO A 56 -2.09 4.10 8.67
CA PRO A 56 -1.09 3.82 9.70
C PRO A 56 0.29 4.35 9.29
N VAL A 57 1.15 4.63 10.28
CA VAL A 57 2.54 5.02 10.04
C VAL A 57 3.43 3.79 10.20
N SER A 58 4.44 3.59 9.36
CA SER A 58 5.30 2.41 9.53
C SER A 58 6.36 2.69 10.60
N THR A 59 6.54 1.75 11.55
CA THR A 59 7.50 1.92 12.66
C THR A 59 8.75 1.05 12.51
N VAL A 60 8.77 0.15 11.52
CA VAL A 60 9.83 -0.83 11.29
C VAL A 60 10.96 -0.23 10.42
N ALA A 61 12.21 -0.40 10.86
CA ALA A 61 13.38 0.02 10.09
C ALA A 61 13.43 -0.67 8.71
N GLY A 62 13.72 0.12 7.66
CA GLY A 62 13.78 -0.36 6.27
C GLY A 62 12.45 -0.27 5.52
N HIS A 63 11.36 0.15 6.16
CA HIS A 63 10.13 0.56 5.47
C HIS A 63 10.20 2.06 5.18
N SER A 64 10.30 2.46 3.91
CA SER A 64 10.33 3.88 3.55
C SER A 64 9.01 4.59 3.87
N GLY A 65 7.92 3.84 4.01
CA GLY A 65 6.64 4.36 4.47
C GLY A 65 5.92 5.17 3.39
N GLN A 66 5.95 4.69 2.15
CA GLN A 66 5.44 5.42 0.98
C GLN A 66 4.47 4.59 0.16
N LEU A 67 3.41 5.25 -0.31
CA LEU A 67 2.51 4.71 -1.32
C LEU A 67 2.94 5.29 -2.68
N ILE A 68 3.38 4.42 -3.58
CA ILE A 68 4.01 4.78 -4.86
C ILE A 68 3.06 4.37 -5.98
N PHE A 69 2.74 5.32 -6.86
CA PHE A 69 1.93 5.14 -8.04
C PHE A 69 2.78 5.35 -9.28
N GLY A 70 2.61 4.50 -10.27
CA GLY A 70 3.41 4.60 -11.48
C GLY A 70 3.14 3.46 -12.44
N LYS A 71 4.12 3.21 -13.31
CA LYS A 71 4.10 2.10 -14.24
C LYS A 71 5.23 1.12 -13.97
N MET A 72 4.95 -0.16 -14.23
CA MET A 72 5.94 -1.22 -14.26
C MET A 72 5.51 -2.20 -15.35
N GLU A 73 6.41 -2.52 -16.29
CA GLU A 73 6.10 -3.38 -17.44
C GLU A 73 4.84 -2.92 -18.22
N GLY A 74 4.70 -1.60 -18.42
CA GLY A 74 3.58 -0.99 -19.13
C GLY A 74 2.24 -0.99 -18.38
N LYS A 75 2.17 -1.51 -17.15
CA LYS A 75 0.94 -1.54 -16.35
C LYS A 75 0.95 -0.46 -15.27
N ARG A 76 -0.19 0.23 -15.09
CA ARG A 76 -0.40 1.14 -13.96
C ARG A 76 -0.56 0.34 -12.67
N ILE A 77 0.31 0.63 -11.71
CA ILE A 77 0.39 -0.05 -10.41
C ILE A 77 0.32 0.94 -9.25
N VAL A 78 -0.02 0.43 -8.08
CA VAL A 78 0.22 1.09 -6.79
C VAL A 78 1.04 0.14 -5.91
N ALA A 79 2.18 0.60 -5.41
CA ALA A 79 3.07 -0.16 -4.55
C ALA A 79 3.11 0.46 -3.15
N MET A 80 3.02 -0.40 -2.13
CA MET A 80 3.32 -0.07 -0.75
C MET A 80 4.78 -0.36 -0.48
N ALA A 81 5.60 0.67 -0.29
CA ALA A 81 6.99 0.55 0.13
C ALA A 81 7.05 0.43 1.66
N GLY A 82 6.96 -0.82 2.13
CA GLY A 82 6.75 -1.16 3.53
C GLY A 82 5.27 -1.41 3.85
N ARG A 83 5.03 -2.10 4.95
CA ARG A 83 3.70 -2.54 5.40
C ARG A 83 3.58 -2.43 6.91
N PHE A 84 2.37 -2.71 7.40
CA PHE A 84 2.06 -2.75 8.82
C PHE A 84 1.91 -4.19 9.27
N HIS A 85 2.32 -4.46 10.49
CA HIS A 85 2.20 -5.76 11.11
C HIS A 85 1.40 -5.68 12.40
N TYR A 86 0.69 -6.76 12.71
CA TYR A 86 -0.08 -6.84 13.94
C TYR A 86 0.80 -6.72 15.19
N TYR A 87 2.04 -7.23 15.14
CA TYR A 87 2.98 -7.13 16.26
C TYR A 87 3.45 -5.71 16.57
N GLU A 88 3.22 -4.73 15.67
CA GLU A 88 3.50 -3.31 15.93
C GLU A 88 2.46 -2.67 16.86
N GLY A 89 1.41 -3.41 17.24
CA GLY A 89 0.32 -2.94 18.11
C GLY A 89 -0.90 -2.40 17.35
N TYR A 90 -0.92 -2.52 16.02
CA TYR A 90 -2.05 -2.12 15.19
C TYR A 90 -3.23 -3.08 15.30
N ALA A 91 -4.44 -2.54 15.31
CA ALA A 91 -5.64 -3.34 15.10
C ALA A 91 -5.61 -3.97 13.69
N ILE A 92 -6.22 -5.15 13.52
CA ILE A 92 -6.24 -5.85 12.23
C ILE A 92 -6.85 -4.96 11.13
N GLU A 93 -7.85 -4.15 11.48
CA GLU A 93 -8.48 -3.17 10.60
C GLU A 93 -7.48 -2.17 10.03
N GLN A 94 -6.51 -1.73 10.83
CA GLN A 94 -5.44 -0.81 10.42
C GLN A 94 -4.44 -1.55 9.52
N VAL A 95 -4.06 -2.77 9.87
CA VAL A 95 -3.15 -3.60 9.07
C VAL A 95 -3.68 -3.82 7.65
N VAL A 96 -4.97 -4.11 7.50
CA VAL A 96 -5.59 -4.39 6.20
C VAL A 96 -6.15 -3.15 5.49
N PHE A 97 -6.11 -1.97 6.13
CA PHE A 97 -6.64 -0.73 5.57
C PHE A 97 -6.07 -0.41 4.17
N PRO A 98 -4.75 -0.50 3.92
CA PRO A 98 -4.17 -0.18 2.62
C PRO A 98 -4.69 -1.05 1.48
N VAL A 99 -4.89 -2.35 1.75
CA VAL A 99 -5.41 -3.29 0.75
C VAL A 99 -6.85 -2.95 0.37
N ARG A 100 -7.67 -2.56 1.35
CA ARG A 100 -9.04 -2.08 1.10
C ARG A 100 -9.02 -0.76 0.35
N LEU A 101 -8.11 0.14 0.68
CA LEU A 101 -7.94 1.40 -0.04
C LEU A 101 -7.58 1.16 -1.51
N MET A 102 -6.63 0.27 -1.79
CA MET A 102 -6.28 -0.14 -3.15
C MET A 102 -7.50 -0.59 -3.95
N LYS A 103 -8.43 -1.33 -3.33
CA LYS A 103 -9.69 -1.72 -3.98
C LYS A 103 -10.55 -0.52 -4.38
N PHE A 104 -10.64 0.51 -3.53
CA PHE A 104 -11.38 1.76 -3.81
C PHE A 104 -10.68 2.64 -4.87
N LEU A 105 -9.37 2.47 -5.03
CA LEU A 105 -8.57 3.09 -6.08
C LEU A 105 -8.66 2.35 -7.43
N GLY A 106 -9.35 1.21 -7.50
CA GLY A 106 -9.58 0.46 -8.75
C GLY A 106 -8.73 -0.80 -8.92
N VAL A 107 -7.89 -1.14 -7.95
CA VAL A 107 -7.04 -2.35 -8.00
C VAL A 107 -7.90 -3.61 -8.09
N LYS A 108 -7.54 -4.48 -9.03
CA LYS A 108 -8.20 -5.78 -9.28
C LYS A 108 -7.31 -6.97 -8.93
N THR A 109 -6.00 -6.78 -8.97
CA THR A 109 -5.01 -7.82 -8.66
C THR A 109 -4.09 -7.32 -7.55
N LEU A 110 -3.84 -8.15 -6.54
CA LEU A 110 -2.94 -7.83 -5.44
C LEU A 110 -1.79 -8.82 -5.41
N LEU A 111 -0.56 -8.31 -5.45
CA LEU A 111 0.66 -9.08 -5.26
C LEU A 111 1.17 -8.85 -3.83
N LEU A 112 1.18 -9.91 -3.03
CA LEU A 112 1.64 -9.87 -1.65
C LEU A 112 2.95 -10.62 -1.54
N SER A 113 4.00 -9.92 -1.11
CA SER A 113 5.31 -10.51 -0.84
C SER A 113 5.58 -10.54 0.67
N ASN A 114 6.41 -11.46 1.15
CA ASN A 114 6.91 -11.45 2.52
C ASN A 114 8.26 -12.17 2.62
N ALA A 115 8.99 -11.93 3.71
CA ALA A 115 10.12 -12.77 4.11
C ALA A 115 9.61 -13.84 5.09
N ALA A 116 10.05 -15.08 4.90
CA ALA A 116 9.70 -16.22 5.74
C ALA A 116 10.92 -17.13 5.97
N GLY A 117 10.95 -17.81 7.11
CA GLY A 117 11.91 -18.88 7.37
C GLY A 117 11.47 -20.19 6.72
N GLY A 118 12.36 -20.82 5.97
CA GLY A 118 12.12 -22.13 5.38
C GLY A 118 12.14 -23.23 6.43
N MET A 119 11.01 -23.92 6.61
CA MET A 119 10.89 -25.04 7.56
C MET A 119 10.89 -26.40 6.87
N ASN A 120 10.86 -26.43 5.53
CA ASN A 120 11.03 -27.64 4.72
C ASN A 120 12.52 -27.74 4.34
N PRO A 121 13.28 -28.71 4.89
CA PRO A 121 14.72 -28.83 4.67
C PRO A 121 15.09 -29.37 3.29
#